data_AF-A0A3D4I1S5-F1
#
_entry.id   AF-A0A3D4I1S5-F1
#
_cell.length_a   1.000
_cell.length_b   1.000
_cell.length_c   1.000
_cell.angle_alpha   90.00
_cell.angle_beta   90.00
_cell.angle_gamma   90.00
#
_symmetry.space_group_name_H-M   'P 1'
#
loop_
_entity.id
_entity.type
_entity.pdbx_description
1 polymer ?
#
loop_
_entity_poly.entity_id
_entity_poly.type
_entity_poly.pdbx_seq_one_letter_code
_entity_poly.pdbx_strand_id
1 'polypeptide(L)'
;MPTVLLILKGLAENGLVKKSGTLESSGGRKPAVISLAYDAKLSVGIEITQNHLRFVLIDLNENVLHDKKVREPFRNDDTYFRQIGAYLKAFLTGSGVDPKSVIGVGLSVPGTVDTKNNILEYSPTLKTKNLPLDIMAKYIPYPVMSNNEANLAGFAEIWKIDNIEDAVFLSVNKGVGGAIIIDNKLYNGINGRSGEFGHMTIVKDGLTCSCGKKGCLE
;
A
#
# COMPACT_ATOMS: atom_id res chain seq x y z
N MET A 1 29.02 20.14 15.71
CA MET A 1 27.69 19.51 15.56
C MET A 1 26.55 20.54 15.36
N PRO A 2 26.50 21.38 14.30
CA PRO A 2 25.35 22.26 14.06
C PRO A 2 24.25 21.57 13.24
N THR A 3 24.63 20.82 12.20
CA THR A 3 23.72 20.23 11.21
C THR A 3 22.78 19.17 11.81
N VAL A 4 23.30 18.26 12.63
CA VAL A 4 22.50 17.22 13.27
C VAL A 4 21.45 17.83 14.20
N LEU A 5 21.83 18.83 15.00
CA LEU A 5 20.89 19.54 15.88
C LEU A 5 19.84 20.33 15.10
N LEU A 6 20.21 20.94 13.97
CA LEU A 6 19.28 21.63 13.09
C LEU A 6 18.24 20.67 12.49
N ILE A 7 18.67 19.51 12.00
CA ILE A 7 17.78 18.48 11.45
C ILE A 7 16.86 17.93 12.55
N LEU A 8 17.40 17.59 13.72
CA LEU A 8 16.61 17.09 14.85
C LEU A 8 15.60 18.12 15.34
N LYS A 9 15.97 19.41 15.34
CA LYS A 9 15.05 20.50 15.66
C LYS A 9 13.89 20.53 14.65
N GLY A 10 14.18 20.46 13.35
CA GLY A 10 13.15 20.41 12.31
C GLY A 10 12.24 19.18 12.44
N LEU A 11 12.79 17.99 12.71
CA LEU A 11 11.98 16.79 12.94
C LEU A 11 11.10 16.91 14.19
N ALA A 12 11.61 17.52 15.26
CA ALA A 12 10.86 17.74 16.49
C ALA A 12 9.74 18.78 16.31
N GLU A 13 10.00 19.85 15.56
CA GLU A 13 9.00 20.86 15.20
C GLU A 13 7.86 20.26 14.35
N ASN A 14 8.17 19.23 13.54
CA ASN A 14 7.17 18.47 12.79
C ASN A 14 6.55 17.31 13.60
N GLY A 15 6.93 17.14 14.87
CA GLY A 15 6.42 16.10 15.75
C GLY A 15 6.89 14.67 15.42
N LEU A 16 7.87 14.49 14.52
CA LEU A 16 8.34 13.18 14.04
C LEU A 16 9.32 12.51 15.01
N VAL A 17 9.91 13.29 15.92
CA VAL A 17 10.79 12.78 16.97
C VAL A 17 10.44 13.39 18.32
N LYS A 18 10.67 12.63 19.38
CA LYS A 18 10.46 13.04 20.77
C LYS A 18 11.69 12.75 21.62
N LYS A 19 11.85 13.51 22.71
CA LYS A 19 12.89 13.21 23.70
C LYS A 19 12.42 12.07 24.60
N SER A 20 13.22 11.02 24.69
CA SER A 20 12.89 9.76 25.38
C SER A 20 13.86 9.47 26.52
N GLY A 21 14.19 10.52 27.30
CA GLY A 21 15.06 10.43 28.48
C GLY A 21 16.51 10.85 28.21
N THR A 22 17.42 10.38 29.07
CA THR A 22 18.86 10.67 29.00
C THR A 22 19.68 9.42 29.26
N LEU A 23 20.81 9.26 28.56
CA LEU A 23 21.77 8.17 28.81
C LEU A 23 22.61 8.43 30.08
N GLU A 24 23.26 7.37 30.58
CA GLU A 24 24.26 7.47 31.64
C GLU A 24 25.43 8.36 31.19
N SER A 25 25.97 9.15 32.13
CA SER A 25 27.06 10.08 31.84
C SER A 25 28.40 9.36 31.94
N SER A 26 29.24 9.48 30.91
CA SER A 26 30.66 9.12 30.97
C SER A 26 31.56 10.28 31.42
N GLY A 27 30.96 11.35 31.97
CA GLY A 27 31.60 12.63 32.32
C GLY A 27 31.06 13.78 31.47
N GLY A 28 30.44 14.79 32.10
CA GLY A 28 29.80 15.94 31.43
C GLY A 28 28.27 15.86 31.35
N ARG A 29 27.67 16.74 30.52
CA ARG A 29 26.20 16.85 30.36
C ARG A 29 25.63 15.55 29.80
N LYS A 30 24.62 14.98 30.48
CA LYS A 30 23.94 13.75 30.06
C LYS A 30 23.40 13.86 28.62
N PRO A 31 23.71 12.92 27.72
CA PRO A 31 23.15 12.91 26.36
C PRO A 31 21.64 12.69 26.42
N ALA A 32 20.87 13.46 25.66
CA ALA A 32 19.43 13.23 25.50
C ALA A 32 19.18 12.09 24.50
N VAL A 33 18.30 11.16 24.86
CA VAL A 33 17.81 10.15 23.93
C VAL A 33 16.69 10.77 23.11
N ILE A 34 16.75 10.58 21.79
CA ILE A 34 15.69 10.99 20.87
C ILE A 34 15.15 9.71 20.24
N SER A 35 13.82 9.55 20.25
CA SER A 35 13.14 8.44 19.58
C SER A 35 12.21 8.96 18.49
N LEU A 36 11.88 8.09 17.55
CA LEU A 36 10.80 8.35 16.59
C LEU A 36 9.46 8.45 17.33
N ALA A 37 8.58 9.30 16.80
CA ALA A 37 7.18 9.38 17.19
C ALA A 37 6.36 8.70 16.09
N TYR A 38 6.24 7.37 16.18
CA TYR A 38 5.65 6.57 15.09
C TYR A 38 4.18 6.91 14.81
N ASP A 39 3.46 7.35 15.84
CA ASP A 39 2.07 7.81 15.80
C ASP A 39 1.88 9.23 15.24
N ALA A 40 2.97 9.95 14.95
CA ALA A 40 2.91 11.32 14.45
C ALA A 40 2.24 11.44 13.07
N LYS A 41 2.31 10.38 12.25
CA LYS A 41 1.71 10.28 10.92
C LYS A 41 1.14 8.89 10.72
N LEU A 42 -0.01 8.82 10.07
CA LEU A 42 -0.75 7.58 9.83
C LEU A 42 -1.05 7.42 8.34
N SER A 43 -1.17 6.18 7.89
CA SER A 43 -1.60 5.88 6.51
C SER A 43 -2.74 4.88 6.52
N VAL A 44 -3.62 4.96 5.51
CA VAL A 44 -4.73 4.00 5.35
C VAL A 44 -4.52 3.15 4.11
N GLY A 45 -4.58 1.83 4.25
CA GLY A 45 -4.74 0.92 3.12
C GLY A 45 -6.22 0.63 2.86
N ILE A 46 -6.65 0.68 1.60
CA ILE A 46 -7.96 0.24 1.14
C ILE A 46 -7.76 -0.87 0.11
N GLU A 47 -8.27 -2.07 0.39
CA GLU A 47 -8.27 -3.19 -0.55
C GLU A 47 -9.67 -3.34 -1.14
N ILE A 48 -9.75 -3.31 -2.47
CA ILE A 48 -10.96 -3.57 -3.23
C ILE A 48 -10.93 -5.01 -3.71
N THR A 49 -11.91 -5.80 -3.32
CA THR A 49 -12.14 -7.15 -3.87
C THR A 49 -13.49 -7.20 -4.56
N GLN A 50 -13.82 -8.34 -5.19
CA GLN A 50 -15.13 -8.53 -5.83
C GLN A 50 -16.31 -8.29 -4.89
N ASN A 51 -16.20 -8.66 -3.61
CA ASN A 51 -17.34 -8.69 -2.67
C ASN A 51 -17.15 -7.86 -1.41
N HIS A 52 -15.94 -7.35 -1.16
CA HIS A 52 -15.60 -6.67 0.08
C HIS A 52 -14.64 -5.51 -0.18
N LEU A 53 -14.72 -4.54 0.73
CA LEU A 53 -13.68 -3.55 0.98
C LEU A 53 -12.98 -3.91 2.31
N ARG A 54 -11.65 -3.81 2.35
CA ARG A 54 -10.90 -3.87 3.60
C ARG A 54 -10.16 -2.56 3.83
N PHE A 55 -10.22 -2.05 5.05
CA PHE A 55 -9.53 -0.85 5.50
C PHE A 55 -8.50 -1.25 6.56
N VAL A 56 -7.31 -0.68 6.50
CA VAL A 56 -6.26 -0.88 7.50
C VAL A 56 -5.63 0.47 7.80
N LEU A 57 -5.50 0.83 9.07
CA LEU A 57 -4.80 2.04 9.53
C LEU A 57 -3.46 1.61 10.13
N ILE A 58 -2.37 2.23 9.67
CA ILE A 58 -1.01 1.96 10.16
C ILE A 58 -0.30 3.23 10.63
N ASP A 59 0.67 3.07 11.53
CA ASP A 59 1.62 4.09 11.96
C ASP A 59 2.93 4.04 11.15
N LEU A 60 3.91 4.90 11.47
CA LEU A 60 5.22 4.93 10.80
C LEU A 60 6.13 3.72 11.13
N ASN A 61 5.74 2.86 12.05
CA ASN A 61 6.39 1.58 12.33
C ASN A 61 5.58 0.41 11.76
N GLU A 62 4.63 0.69 10.87
CA GLU A 62 3.75 -0.28 10.21
C GLU A 62 2.87 -1.09 11.18
N ASN A 63 2.70 -0.61 12.41
CA ASN A 63 1.79 -1.25 13.35
C ASN A 63 0.36 -1.05 12.84
N VAL A 64 -0.38 -2.15 12.69
CA VAL A 64 -1.81 -2.09 12.40
C VAL A 64 -2.54 -1.61 13.65
N LEU A 65 -3.02 -0.38 13.61
CA LEU A 65 -3.77 0.24 14.70
C LEU A 65 -5.24 -0.19 14.66
N HIS A 66 -5.80 -0.25 13.45
CA HIS A 66 -7.19 -0.65 13.21
C HIS A 66 -7.33 -1.37 11.88
N ASP A 67 -8.22 -2.35 11.83
CA ASP A 67 -8.66 -2.97 10.58
C ASP A 67 -10.18 -3.15 10.54
N LYS A 68 -10.75 -3.10 9.34
CA LYS A 68 -12.19 -3.32 9.13
C LYS A 68 -12.45 -3.91 7.76
N LYS A 69 -13.26 -4.97 7.72
CA LYS A 69 -13.78 -5.55 6.48
C LYS A 69 -15.26 -5.27 6.37
N VAL A 70 -15.68 -4.77 5.22
CA VAL A 70 -17.09 -4.46 4.91
C VAL A 70 -17.49 -5.23 3.66
N ARG A 71 -18.65 -5.89 3.70
CA ARG A 71 -19.22 -6.50 2.51
C ARG A 71 -19.83 -5.40 1.64
N GLU A 72 -19.20 -5.14 0.51
CA GLU A 72 -19.66 -4.19 -0.50
C GLU A 72 -19.26 -4.76 -1.87
N PRO A 73 -20.19 -5.42 -2.58
CA PRO A 73 -19.92 -5.94 -3.91
C PRO A 73 -19.48 -4.83 -4.86
N PHE A 74 -18.42 -5.08 -5.61
CA PHE A 74 -17.86 -4.10 -6.55
C PHE A 74 -18.90 -3.70 -7.60
N ARG A 75 -19.04 -2.39 -7.80
CA ARG A 75 -19.77 -1.81 -8.93
C ARG A 75 -18.90 -0.71 -9.54
N ASN A 76 -18.79 -0.71 -10.85
CA ASN A 76 -18.11 0.37 -11.58
C ASN A 76 -19.08 1.54 -11.79
N ASP A 77 -19.47 2.18 -10.69
CA ASP A 77 -20.35 3.33 -10.71
C ASP A 77 -20.00 4.33 -9.60
N ASP A 78 -20.48 5.56 -9.79
CA ASP A 78 -20.22 6.68 -8.91
C ASP A 78 -20.80 6.50 -7.50
N THR A 79 -21.83 5.66 -7.35
CA THR A 79 -22.42 5.31 -6.05
C THR A 79 -21.43 4.48 -5.23
N TYR A 80 -20.79 3.48 -5.83
CA TYR A 80 -19.75 2.67 -5.17
C TYR A 80 -18.56 3.53 -4.74
N PHE A 81 -18.08 4.43 -5.59
CA PHE A 81 -16.94 5.30 -5.26
C PHE A 81 -17.27 6.27 -4.12
N ARG A 82 -18.48 6.85 -4.09
CA ARG A 82 -18.98 7.61 -2.93
C ARG A 82 -18.99 6.76 -1.65
N GLN A 83 -19.39 5.50 -1.77
CA GLN A 83 -19.49 4.60 -0.64
C GLN A 83 -18.13 4.28 -0.03
N ILE A 84 -17.07 4.13 -0.85
CA ILE A 84 -15.69 4.01 -0.36
C ILE A 84 -15.33 5.20 0.53
N GLY A 85 -15.58 6.43 0.08
CA GLY A 85 -15.31 7.65 0.87
C GLY A 85 -16.10 7.71 2.17
N ALA A 86 -17.38 7.31 2.13
CA ALA A 86 -18.22 7.24 3.33
C ALA A 86 -17.71 6.19 4.33
N TYR A 87 -17.32 5.00 3.86
CA TYR A 87 -16.74 3.96 4.71
C TYR A 87 -15.39 4.38 5.29
N LEU A 88 -14.52 5.05 4.51
CA LEU A 88 -13.26 5.61 4.99
C LEU A 88 -13.49 6.61 6.12
N LYS A 89 -14.43 7.56 5.94
CA LYS A 89 -14.78 8.55 6.97
C LYS A 89 -15.27 7.87 8.26
N ALA A 90 -16.14 6.88 8.13
CA ALA A 90 -16.67 6.12 9.26
C ALA A 90 -15.58 5.30 9.96
N PHE A 91 -14.66 4.70 9.19
CA PHE A 91 -13.51 3.95 9.71
C PHE A 91 -12.58 4.86 10.53
N LEU A 92 -12.21 6.02 10.00
CA LEU A 92 -11.37 7.00 10.71
C LEU A 92 -12.06 7.54 11.96
N THR A 93 -13.34 7.89 11.86
CA THR A 93 -14.12 8.35 13.03
C THR A 93 -14.17 7.27 14.12
N GLY A 94 -14.38 6.01 13.74
CA GLY A 94 -14.39 4.88 14.68
C GLY A 94 -13.04 4.55 15.31
N SER A 95 -11.93 4.91 14.65
CA SER A 95 -10.58 4.74 15.20
C SER A 95 -10.18 5.79 16.24
N GLY A 96 -10.88 6.92 16.30
CA GLY A 96 -10.59 8.01 17.25
C GLY A 96 -9.30 8.79 16.95
N VAL A 97 -8.64 8.55 15.81
CA VAL A 97 -7.43 9.29 15.42
C VAL A 97 -7.78 10.67 14.88
N ASP A 98 -6.85 11.63 14.99
CA ASP A 98 -6.98 12.91 14.32
C ASP A 98 -6.91 12.71 12.78
N PRO A 99 -7.95 13.09 12.02
CA PRO A 99 -7.93 13.00 10.56
C PRO A 99 -6.75 13.74 9.91
N LYS A 100 -6.16 14.74 10.56
CA LYS A 100 -4.97 15.48 10.08
C LYS A 100 -3.67 14.69 10.19
N SER A 101 -3.62 13.64 11.01
CA SER A 101 -2.46 12.76 11.12
C SER A 101 -2.36 11.80 9.93
N VAL A 102 -3.45 11.58 9.20
CA VAL A 102 -3.46 10.73 8.00
C VAL A 102 -2.79 11.46 6.83
N ILE A 103 -1.72 10.89 6.30
CA ILE A 103 -0.91 11.51 5.23
C ILE A 103 -1.26 11.01 3.82
N GLY A 104 -1.96 9.89 3.71
CA GLY A 104 -2.30 9.30 2.42
C GLY A 104 -3.08 8.01 2.54
N VAL A 105 -3.61 7.59 1.40
CA VAL A 105 -4.34 6.32 1.22
C VAL A 105 -3.66 5.49 0.13
N GLY A 106 -3.32 4.24 0.45
CA GLY A 106 -2.93 3.22 -0.52
C GLY A 106 -4.15 2.43 -0.98
N LEU A 107 -4.36 2.32 -2.28
CA LEU A 107 -5.46 1.59 -2.90
C LEU A 107 -4.93 0.32 -3.58
N SER A 108 -5.32 -0.84 -3.04
CA SER A 108 -5.03 -2.16 -3.60
C SER A 108 -6.21 -2.61 -4.46
N VAL A 109 -5.94 -2.92 -5.73
CA VAL A 109 -6.94 -3.43 -6.68
C VAL A 109 -6.44 -4.71 -7.38
N PRO A 110 -7.30 -5.71 -7.60
CA PRO A 110 -6.95 -6.88 -8.39
C PRO A 110 -6.93 -6.53 -9.88
N GLY A 111 -5.92 -7.01 -10.60
CA GLY A 111 -5.76 -6.81 -12.05
C GLY A 111 -4.59 -5.88 -12.40
N THR A 112 -4.37 -5.66 -13.69
CA THR A 112 -3.20 -4.91 -14.16
C THR A 112 -3.45 -3.40 -14.05
N VAL A 113 -2.54 -2.71 -13.34
CA VAL A 113 -2.62 -1.27 -13.09
C VAL A 113 -1.50 -0.55 -13.85
N ASP A 114 -1.87 0.39 -14.71
CA ASP A 114 -0.96 1.38 -15.24
C ASP A 114 -0.81 2.50 -14.18
N THR A 115 0.25 2.39 -13.37
CA THR A 115 0.54 3.34 -12.30
C THR A 115 0.95 4.73 -12.83
N LYS A 116 1.39 4.84 -14.08
CA LYS A 116 1.79 6.12 -14.68
C LYS A 116 0.56 6.95 -15.04
N ASN A 117 -0.47 6.33 -15.61
CA ASN A 117 -1.72 6.98 -15.97
C ASN A 117 -2.82 6.83 -14.90
N ASN A 118 -2.54 6.09 -13.82
CA ASN A 118 -3.46 5.74 -12.74
C ASN A 118 -4.76 5.07 -13.23
N ILE A 119 -4.61 4.09 -14.12
CA ILE A 119 -5.72 3.35 -14.73
C ILE A 119 -5.61 1.87 -14.38
N LEU A 120 -6.72 1.28 -13.92
CA LEU A 120 -6.88 -0.17 -13.90
C LEU A 120 -7.22 -0.62 -15.33
N GLU A 121 -6.22 -1.11 -16.07
CA GLU A 121 -6.34 -1.50 -17.47
C GLU A 121 -7.33 -2.67 -17.61
N TYR A 122 -7.17 -3.68 -16.77
CA TYR A 122 -8.01 -4.88 -16.80
C TYR A 122 -8.04 -5.59 -15.45
N SER A 123 -9.25 -5.93 -15.00
CA SER A 123 -9.48 -6.81 -13.86
C SER A 123 -10.50 -7.89 -14.22
N PRO A 124 -10.08 -9.15 -14.36
CA PRO A 124 -11.00 -10.28 -14.47
C PRO A 124 -11.91 -10.39 -13.24
N THR A 125 -11.34 -10.22 -12.05
CA THR A 125 -12.03 -10.32 -10.76
C THR A 125 -13.16 -9.31 -10.60
N LEU A 126 -12.90 -8.05 -10.98
CA LEU A 126 -13.90 -6.97 -10.92
C LEU A 126 -14.73 -6.86 -12.20
N LYS A 127 -14.41 -7.63 -13.24
CA LYS A 127 -15.04 -7.59 -14.57
C LYS A 127 -15.04 -6.18 -15.18
N THR A 128 -13.95 -5.45 -14.99
CA THR A 128 -13.81 -4.06 -15.45
C THR A 128 -12.57 -3.88 -16.30
N LYS A 129 -12.59 -2.87 -17.17
CA LYS A 129 -11.49 -2.48 -18.05
C LYS A 129 -11.40 -0.97 -18.14
N ASN A 130 -10.18 -0.46 -18.31
CA ASN A 130 -9.89 0.98 -18.51
C ASN A 130 -10.57 1.88 -17.48
N LEU A 131 -10.49 1.50 -16.20
CA LEU A 131 -11.10 2.25 -15.11
C LEU A 131 -10.10 3.28 -14.55
N PRO A 132 -10.31 4.60 -14.72
CA PRO A 132 -9.43 5.59 -14.09
C PRO A 132 -9.61 5.54 -12.58
N LEU A 133 -8.54 5.34 -11.82
CA LEU A 133 -8.62 5.17 -10.36
C LEU A 133 -8.80 6.51 -9.63
N ASP A 134 -8.45 7.63 -10.28
CA ASP A 134 -8.66 9.00 -9.78
C ASP A 134 -10.14 9.31 -9.47
N ILE A 135 -11.08 8.58 -10.08
CA ILE A 135 -12.51 8.75 -9.77
C ILE A 135 -12.83 8.42 -8.31
N MET A 136 -12.06 7.51 -7.68
CA MET A 136 -12.21 7.18 -6.27
C MET A 136 -11.59 8.27 -5.39
N ALA A 137 -10.49 8.88 -5.84
CA ALA A 137 -9.82 9.98 -5.14
C ALA A 137 -10.74 11.20 -4.94
N LYS A 138 -11.75 11.40 -5.80
CA LYS A 138 -12.78 12.45 -5.62
C LYS A 138 -13.50 12.39 -4.28
N TYR A 139 -13.60 11.21 -3.67
CA TYR A 139 -14.32 10.97 -2.43
C TYR A 139 -13.38 10.67 -1.24
N ILE A 140 -12.07 10.75 -1.46
CA ILE A 140 -11.04 10.49 -0.45
C ILE A 140 -10.30 11.81 -0.20
N PRO A 141 -10.38 12.40 1.01
CA PRO A 141 -9.80 13.72 1.28
C PRO A 141 -8.27 13.69 1.50
N TYR A 142 -7.59 12.69 0.96
CA TYR A 142 -6.16 12.42 1.15
C TYR A 142 -5.51 12.09 -0.20
N PRO A 143 -4.19 12.29 -0.36
CA PRO A 143 -3.46 11.76 -1.50
C PRO A 143 -3.68 10.25 -1.65
N VAL A 144 -3.99 9.79 -2.87
CA VAL A 144 -4.23 8.37 -3.16
C VAL A 144 -3.15 7.84 -4.08
N MET A 145 -2.58 6.69 -3.71
CA MET A 145 -1.69 5.91 -4.57
C MET A 145 -2.30 4.55 -4.80
N SER A 146 -2.32 4.08 -6.05
CA SER A 146 -2.94 2.80 -6.39
C SER A 146 -1.93 1.84 -7.00
N ASN A 147 -2.06 0.55 -6.71
CA ASN A 147 -1.29 -0.49 -7.37
C ASN A 147 -2.05 -1.83 -7.34
N ASN A 148 -1.54 -2.79 -8.09
CA ASN A 148 -2.00 -4.17 -8.09
C ASN A 148 -1.83 -4.83 -6.71
N GLU A 149 -2.78 -5.68 -6.33
CA GLU A 149 -2.77 -6.37 -5.02
C GLU A 149 -1.54 -7.24 -4.77
N ALA A 150 -1.01 -7.95 -5.76
CA ALA A 150 0.15 -8.82 -5.62
C ALA A 150 1.44 -8.01 -5.46
N ASN A 151 1.56 -6.87 -6.16
CA ASN A 151 2.66 -5.92 -5.96
C ASN A 151 2.66 -5.38 -4.52
N LEU A 152 1.52 -4.92 -4.02
CA LEU A 152 1.41 -4.37 -2.67
C LEU A 152 1.61 -5.43 -1.59
N ALA A 153 1.11 -6.65 -1.80
CA ALA A 153 1.37 -7.77 -0.91
C ALA A 153 2.88 -8.08 -0.83
N GLY A 154 3.55 -8.20 -1.98
CA GLY A 154 4.99 -8.45 -2.01
C GLY A 154 5.79 -7.33 -1.35
N PHE A 155 5.42 -6.08 -1.60
CA PHE A 155 6.05 -4.93 -0.95
C PHE A 155 5.89 -4.98 0.57
N ALA A 156 4.67 -5.25 1.07
CA ALA A 156 4.39 -5.30 2.50
C ALA A 156 5.08 -6.48 3.23
N GLU A 157 5.31 -7.60 2.54
CA GLU A 157 6.04 -8.75 3.10
C GLU A 157 7.55 -8.47 3.15
N ILE A 158 8.14 -7.99 2.05
CA ILE A 158 9.59 -7.75 1.96
C ILE A 158 10.03 -6.59 2.85
N TRP A 159 9.20 -5.56 3.01
CA TRP A 159 9.52 -4.40 3.84
C TRP A 159 9.80 -4.77 5.31
N LYS A 160 9.26 -5.89 5.80
CA LYS A 160 9.47 -6.40 7.17
C LYS A 160 10.75 -7.19 7.34
N ILE A 161 11.47 -7.47 6.26
CA ILE A 161 12.68 -8.30 6.31
C ILE A 161 13.90 -7.39 6.25
N ASP A 162 14.65 -7.37 7.35
CA ASP A 162 15.89 -6.61 7.43
C ASP A 162 16.91 -7.08 6.40
N ASN A 163 17.63 -6.12 5.80
CA ASN A 163 18.75 -6.35 4.88
C ASN A 163 18.39 -7.09 3.57
N ILE A 164 17.14 -7.02 3.10
CA ILE A 164 16.76 -7.44 1.76
C ILE A 164 16.45 -6.19 0.93
N GLU A 165 17.21 -5.97 -0.14
CA GLU A 165 16.99 -4.86 -1.07
C GLU A 165 16.37 -5.33 -2.40
N ASP A 166 16.69 -6.55 -2.81
CA ASP A 166 16.20 -7.18 -4.04
C ASP A 166 15.45 -8.46 -3.69
N ALA A 167 14.23 -8.60 -4.22
CA ALA A 167 13.39 -9.75 -3.96
C ALA A 167 12.43 -10.06 -5.11
N VAL A 168 12.05 -11.33 -5.22
CA VAL A 168 10.90 -11.76 -6.01
C VAL A 168 9.88 -12.38 -5.06
N PHE A 169 8.69 -11.81 -5.07
CA PHE A 169 7.55 -12.33 -4.31
C PHE A 169 6.58 -13.01 -5.27
N LEU A 170 6.15 -14.23 -4.93
CA LEU A 170 5.16 -14.99 -5.69
C LEU A 170 3.93 -15.23 -4.82
N SER A 171 2.79 -14.69 -5.24
CA SER A 171 1.48 -14.92 -4.64
C SER A 171 0.79 -16.07 -5.35
N VAL A 172 0.59 -17.18 -4.64
CA VAL A 172 -0.13 -18.36 -5.15
C VAL A 172 -1.43 -18.50 -4.38
N ASN A 173 -2.53 -18.09 -5.01
CA ASN A 173 -3.87 -18.10 -4.42
C ASN A 173 -4.87 -18.67 -5.44
N LYS A 174 -6.05 -18.05 -5.62
CA LYS A 174 -6.97 -18.40 -6.72
C LYS A 174 -6.35 -18.17 -8.11
N GLY A 175 -5.36 -17.30 -8.17
CA GLY A 175 -4.53 -17.05 -9.34
C GLY A 175 -3.06 -16.97 -8.92
N VAL A 176 -2.19 -16.70 -9.89
CA VAL A 176 -0.76 -16.54 -9.66
C VAL A 176 -0.32 -15.15 -10.10
N GLY A 177 0.23 -14.39 -9.16
CA GLY A 177 0.80 -13.08 -9.40
C GLY A 177 2.04 -12.87 -8.56
N GLY A 178 2.61 -11.68 -8.57
CA GLY A 178 3.76 -11.41 -7.73
C GLY A 178 4.32 -10.01 -7.91
N ALA A 179 5.43 -9.78 -7.22
CA ALA A 179 6.16 -8.52 -7.24
C ALA A 179 7.64 -8.80 -7.53
N ILE A 180 8.27 -7.89 -8.26
CA ILE A 180 9.72 -7.82 -8.36
C ILE A 180 10.14 -6.54 -7.65
N ILE A 181 11.06 -6.65 -6.71
CA ILE A 181 11.58 -5.55 -5.91
C ILE A 181 13.08 -5.46 -6.19
N ILE A 182 13.53 -4.26 -6.54
CA ILE A 182 14.93 -3.94 -6.83
C ILE A 182 15.26 -2.62 -6.12
N ASP A 183 16.39 -2.57 -5.39
CA ASP A 183 16.80 -1.40 -4.60
C ASP A 183 15.68 -0.88 -3.66
N ASN A 184 14.99 -1.78 -2.96
CA ASN A 184 13.84 -1.49 -2.08
C ASN A 184 12.63 -0.84 -2.79
N LYS A 185 12.54 -0.95 -4.11
CA LYS A 185 11.46 -0.37 -4.91
C LYS A 185 10.77 -1.43 -5.74
N LEU A 186 9.46 -1.31 -5.88
CA LEU A 186 8.71 -2.10 -6.85
C LEU A 186 9.21 -1.81 -8.26
N TYR A 187 9.77 -2.83 -8.90
CA TYR A 187 10.04 -2.81 -10.32
C TYR A 187 8.72 -2.99 -11.06
N ASN A 188 8.18 -1.93 -11.66
CA ASN A 188 6.87 -1.95 -12.33
C ASN A 188 6.92 -2.49 -13.78
N GLY A 189 8.11 -2.70 -14.33
CA GLY A 189 8.28 -3.12 -15.73
C GLY A 189 7.72 -2.12 -16.75
N ILE A 190 7.46 -2.59 -17.96
CA ILE A 190 6.82 -1.79 -19.02
C ILE A 190 5.31 -1.79 -18.79
N ASN A 191 4.70 -0.60 -18.76
CA ASN A 191 3.26 -0.39 -18.56
C ASN A 191 2.70 -0.99 -17.25
N GLY A 192 3.50 -1.14 -16.19
CA GLY A 192 3.01 -1.66 -14.91
C GLY A 192 2.77 -3.19 -14.90
N ARG A 193 3.37 -3.92 -15.84
CA ARG A 193 3.10 -5.37 -16.07
C ARG A 193 4.21 -6.31 -15.58
N SER A 194 5.06 -5.86 -14.67
CA SER A 194 5.99 -6.76 -13.98
C SER A 194 5.24 -7.74 -13.06
N GLY A 195 5.87 -8.85 -12.72
CA GLY A 195 5.31 -9.79 -11.73
C GLY A 195 4.06 -10.56 -12.20
N GLU A 196 3.68 -10.47 -13.47
CA GLU A 196 2.60 -11.24 -14.11
C GLU A 196 3.00 -12.72 -14.35
N PHE A 197 3.56 -13.35 -13.30
CA PHE A 197 4.12 -14.71 -13.34
C PHE A 197 3.08 -15.75 -13.75
N GLY A 198 1.81 -15.57 -13.35
CA GLY A 198 0.72 -16.45 -13.75
C GLY A 198 0.54 -16.58 -15.25
N HIS A 199 0.92 -15.57 -16.03
CA HIS A 199 0.77 -15.56 -17.48
C HIS A 199 2.05 -15.89 -18.26
N MET A 200 3.06 -16.44 -17.56
CA MET A 200 4.21 -17.09 -18.18
C MET A 200 3.81 -18.47 -18.70
N THR A 201 4.13 -18.78 -19.96
CA THR A 201 3.86 -20.11 -20.53
C THR A 201 4.85 -21.13 -19.96
N ILE A 202 4.34 -22.07 -19.18
CA ILE A 202 5.13 -23.18 -18.59
C ILE A 202 4.84 -24.53 -19.26
N VAL A 203 3.68 -24.67 -19.94
CA VAL A 203 3.30 -25.88 -20.68
C VAL A 203 2.98 -25.51 -22.11
N LYS A 204 3.86 -25.81 -23.05
CA LYS A 204 3.58 -25.54 -24.48
C LYS A 204 2.28 -26.23 -24.91
N ASP A 205 1.40 -25.47 -25.58
CA ASP A 205 0.08 -25.94 -26.05
C ASP A 205 -0.85 -26.47 -24.94
N GLY A 206 -0.65 -26.03 -23.70
CA GLY A 206 -1.50 -26.38 -22.55
C GLY A 206 -2.90 -25.76 -22.58
N LEU A 207 -3.53 -25.68 -21.40
CA LEU A 207 -4.89 -25.15 -21.24
C LEU A 207 -5.02 -23.70 -21.72
N THR A 208 -6.18 -23.33 -22.25
CA THR A 208 -6.48 -21.93 -22.60
C THR A 208 -6.61 -21.09 -21.34
N CYS A 209 -5.78 -20.06 -21.22
CA CYS A 209 -5.82 -19.09 -20.12
C CYS A 209 -6.80 -17.97 -20.42
N SER A 210 -7.35 -17.34 -19.38
CA SER A 210 -8.24 -16.17 -19.48
C SER A 210 -7.56 -14.96 -20.14
N CYS A 211 -6.22 -14.90 -20.13
CA CYS A 211 -5.45 -13.88 -20.83
C CYS A 211 -5.37 -14.09 -22.36
N GLY A 212 -5.93 -15.19 -22.89
CA GLY A 212 -5.95 -15.54 -24.31
C GLY A 212 -4.77 -16.39 -24.80
N LYS A 213 -3.75 -16.63 -23.96
CA LYS A 213 -2.63 -17.54 -24.25
C LYS A 213 -3.01 -18.99 -23.91
N LYS A 214 -2.11 -19.93 -24.22
CA LYS A 214 -2.19 -21.33 -23.78
C LYS A 214 -1.02 -21.69 -22.87
N GLY A 215 -1.31 -22.51 -21.86
CA GLY A 215 -0.30 -23.12 -20.99
C GLY A 215 0.38 -22.17 -20.03
N CYS A 216 -0.34 -21.13 -19.61
CA CYS A 216 0.05 -20.25 -18.53
C CYS A 216 0.24 -21.01 -17.21
N LEU A 217 0.96 -20.43 -16.26
CA LEU A 217 1.15 -20.96 -14.91
C LEU A 217 -0.14 -20.94 -14.09
N GLU A 218 -0.98 -19.92 -14.30
CA GLU A 218 -2.37 -19.83 -13.82
C GLU A 218 -3.35 -20.53 -14.76
#